data_AF-A0A0T9RGA4-F1
#
_entry.id   AF-A0A0T9RGA4-F1
#
_cell.length_a   1.000
_cell.length_b   1.000
_cell.length_c   1.000
_cell.angle_alpha   90.00
_cell.angle_beta   90.00
_cell.angle_gamma   90.00
#
_symmetry.space_group_name_H-M   'P 1'
#
loop_
_entity.id
_entity.type
_entity.pdbx_description
1 polymer ?
#
loop_
_entity_poly.entity_id
_entity_poly.type
_entity_poly.pdbx_seq_one_letter_code
_entity_poly.pdbx_strand_id
1 'polypeptide(L)'
;MTNDRFILACQTYFVNQRTNGTPQKKRMHHATLDEFAISPRLKALGRHIVHCQSKQEPVRVPALNGAEWGQLLRTLEHKRAYI
;
A
#
# COMPACT_ATOMS: atom_id res chain seq x y z
N MET A 1 -18.71 -26.71 26.42
CA MET A 1 -18.48 -25.26 26.64
C MET A 1 -18.89 -24.54 25.37
N THR A 2 -20.02 -23.85 25.41
CA THR A 2 -20.79 -23.42 24.23
C THR A 2 -20.19 -22.18 23.57
N ASN A 3 -20.00 -22.24 22.25
CA ASN A 3 -19.42 -21.19 21.40
C ASN A 3 -20.13 -19.83 21.56
N ASP A 4 -21.39 -19.83 21.99
CA ASP A 4 -22.21 -18.63 22.21
C ASP A 4 -21.62 -17.68 23.24
N ARG A 5 -21.00 -18.22 24.30
CA ARG A 5 -20.38 -17.41 25.35
C ARG A 5 -19.11 -16.72 24.83
N PHE A 6 -18.41 -17.37 23.91
CA PHE A 6 -17.23 -16.81 23.25
C PHE A 6 -17.62 -15.70 22.26
N ILE A 7 -18.66 -15.93 21.46
CA ILE A 7 -19.18 -14.94 20.50
C ILE A 7 -19.63 -13.67 21.22
N LEU A 8 -20.37 -13.81 22.33
CA LEU A 8 -20.82 -12.68 23.13
C LEU A 8 -19.66 -11.90 23.78
N ALA A 9 -18.63 -12.61 24.26
CA ALA A 9 -17.42 -12.01 24.82
C ALA A 9 -16.63 -11.22 23.75
N CYS A 10 -16.49 -11.77 22.54
CA CYS A 10 -15.86 -11.04 21.43
C CYS A 10 -16.65 -9.78 21.05
N GLN A 11 -17.97 -9.88 20.98
CA GLN A 11 -18.82 -8.76 20.57
C GLN A 11 -18.74 -7.60 21.57
N THR A 12 -18.83 -7.91 22.86
CA THR A 12 -18.68 -6.91 23.95
C THR A 12 -17.29 -6.29 23.98
N TYR A 13 -16.23 -7.06 23.74
CA TYR A 13 -14.86 -6.56 23.63
C TYR A 13 -14.70 -5.53 22.50
N PHE A 14 -15.19 -5.83 21.29
CA PHE A 14 -15.08 -4.91 20.15
C PHE A 14 -15.94 -3.64 20.31
N VAL A 15 -17.12 -3.75 20.93
CA VAL A 15 -17.96 -2.58 21.24
C VAL A 15 -17.24 -1.66 22.25
N ASN A 16 -16.63 -2.24 23.29
CA ASN A 16 -15.86 -1.49 24.28
C ASN A 16 -14.59 -0.85 23.71
N GLN A 17 -13.94 -1.44 22.70
CA GLN A 17 -12.81 -0.79 22.01
C GLN A 17 -13.20 0.43 21.17
N ARG A 18 -14.46 0.51 20.70
CA ARG A 18 -14.95 1.67 19.94
C ARG A 18 -15.31 2.85 20.84
N THR A 19 -15.80 2.57 22.06
CA THR A 19 -16.16 3.60 23.05
C THR A 19 -14.95 4.11 23.82
N ASN A 20 -13.97 3.23 24.10
CA ASN A 20 -12.68 3.61 24.66
C ASN A 20 -11.76 4.08 23.53
N GLY A 21 -11.92 5.34 23.12
CA GLY A 21 -11.24 5.99 22.00
C GLY A 21 -9.81 5.50 21.76
N THR A 22 -9.67 4.49 20.92
CA THR A 22 -8.36 4.05 20.43
C THR A 22 -7.78 5.22 19.63
N PRO A 23 -6.47 5.52 19.74
CA PRO A 23 -5.87 6.59 18.96
C PRO A 23 -6.11 6.27 17.49
N GLN A 24 -7.00 7.04 16.85
CA GLN A 24 -7.29 6.90 15.44
C GLN A 24 -5.96 6.98 14.70
N LYS A 25 -5.55 5.89 14.05
CA LYS A 25 -4.38 5.89 13.18
C LYS A 25 -4.65 6.92 12.09
N LYS A 26 -4.05 8.11 12.22
CA LYS A 26 -4.16 9.18 11.24
C LYS A 26 -3.67 8.62 9.92
N ARG A 27 -4.55 8.56 8.91
CA ARG A 27 -4.15 8.21 7.55
C ARG A 27 -3.14 9.25 7.08
N MET A 28 -1.93 8.82 6.79
CA MET A 28 -0.91 9.70 6.28
C MET A 28 -1.23 9.98 4.81
N HIS A 29 -1.62 11.21 4.51
CA HIS A 29 -1.76 11.66 3.12
C HIS A 29 -0.38 12.05 2.62
N HIS A 30 0.19 11.22 1.75
CA HIS A 30 1.44 11.54 1.09
C HIS A 30 1.16 12.56 -0.01
N ALA A 31 1.85 13.70 0.02
CA ALA A 31 1.72 14.73 -1.01
C ALA A 31 2.02 14.14 -2.39
N THR A 32 1.39 14.72 -3.42
CA THR A 32 1.68 14.34 -4.80
C THR A 32 3.08 14.81 -5.18
N LEU A 33 4.05 13.90 -5.07
CA LEU A 33 5.40 14.05 -5.60
C LEU A 33 5.32 14.37 -7.09
N ASP A 34 6.06 15.39 -7.49
CA ASP A 34 6.22 15.76 -8.88
C ASP A 34 6.98 14.68 -9.67
N GLU A 35 6.74 14.57 -10.98
CA GLU A 35 7.38 13.56 -11.83
C GLU A 35 8.91 13.69 -11.84
N PHE A 36 9.45 14.91 -11.70
CA PHE A 36 10.89 15.17 -11.62
C PHE A 36 11.49 14.79 -10.26
N ALA A 37 10.67 14.67 -9.21
CA ALA A 37 11.10 14.28 -7.87
C ALA A 37 11.24 12.75 -7.69
N ILE A 38 10.89 11.95 -8.71
CA ILE A 38 11.02 10.50 -8.68
C ILE A 38 12.46 10.10 -9.01
N SER A 39 13.07 9.30 -8.13
CA SER A 39 14.41 8.74 -8.35
C SER A 39 14.53 8.01 -9.70
N PRO A 40 15.59 8.26 -10.49
CA PRO A 40 15.81 7.58 -11.77
C PRO A 40 15.83 6.05 -11.66
N ARG A 41 16.34 5.53 -10.54
CA ARG A 41 16.35 4.08 -10.25
C ARG A 41 14.94 3.50 -10.22
N LEU A 42 14.00 4.20 -9.58
CA LEU A 42 12.61 3.75 -9.47
C LEU A 42 11.86 3.92 -10.80
N LYS A 43 12.19 4.95 -11.58
CA LYS A 43 11.70 5.07 -12.96
C LYS A 43 12.12 3.88 -13.82
N ALA A 44 13.39 3.46 -13.73
CA ALA A 44 13.90 2.29 -14.45
C ALA A 44 13.21 0.99 -13.99
N LEU A 45 13.01 0.82 -12.68
CA LEU A 45 12.28 -0.32 -12.12
C LEU A 45 10.83 -0.36 -12.62
N GLY A 46 10.12 0.78 -12.61
CA GLY A 46 8.77 0.88 -13.14
C GLY A 46 8.69 0.47 -14.62
N ARG A 47 9.65 0.92 -15.45
CA ARG A 47 9.75 0.51 -16.86
C ARG A 47 10.00 -0.99 -17.00
N HIS A 48 10.89 -1.55 -16.18
CA HIS A 48 11.17 -2.99 -16.18
C HIS A 48 9.92 -3.81 -15.83
N ILE A 49 9.14 -3.37 -14.84
CA ILE A 49 7.89 -4.02 -14.44
C ILE A 49 6.89 -4.01 -15.59
N VAL A 50 6.67 -2.86 -16.24
CA VAL A 50 5.76 -2.76 -17.41
C VAL A 50 6.22 -3.68 -18.54
N HIS A 51 7.53 -3.73 -18.81
CA HIS A 51 8.10 -4.61 -19.83
C HIS A 51 7.86 -6.08 -19.52
N CYS A 52 8.15 -6.54 -18.31
CA CYS A 52 7.91 -7.92 -17.92
C CYS A 52 6.43 -8.26 -17.83
N GLN A 53 5.57 -7.31 -17.44
CA GLN A 53 4.12 -7.49 -17.47
C GLN A 53 3.63 -7.76 -18.90
N SER A 54 4.15 -7.05 -19.91
CA SER A 54 3.82 -7.31 -21.32
C SER A 54 4.21 -8.71 -21.79
N LYS A 55 5.23 -9.30 -21.14
CA LYS A 55 5.73 -10.66 -21.38
C LYS A 55 5.12 -11.71 -20.45
N GLN A 56 4.26 -11.30 -19.52
CA GLN A 56 3.72 -12.15 -18.45
C GLN A 56 4.80 -12.81 -17.58
N GLU A 57 5.96 -12.16 -17.44
CA GLU A 57 7.07 -12.64 -16.62
C GLU A 57 7.00 -12.09 -15.19
N PRO A 58 7.30 -12.91 -14.17
CA PRO A 58 7.40 -12.43 -12.80
C PRO A 58 8.63 -11.54 -12.63
N VAL A 59 8.49 -10.45 -11.85
CA VAL A 59 9.58 -9.51 -11.55
C VAL A 59 9.96 -9.58 -10.08
N ARG A 60 11.25 -9.70 -9.80
CA ARG A 60 11.78 -9.62 -8.44
C ARG A 60 11.77 -8.17 -7.97
N VAL A 61 10.92 -7.86 -6.98
CA VAL A 61 10.88 -6.53 -6.38
C VAL A 61 11.85 -6.46 -5.19
N PRO A 62 12.79 -5.49 -5.17
CA PRO A 62 13.71 -5.32 -4.04
C PRO A 62 12.98 -4.83 -2.78
N ALA A 63 13.63 -4.96 -1.62
CA ALA A 63 13.12 -4.40 -0.38
C ALA A 63 13.21 -2.86 -0.45
N LEU A 64 12.08 -2.20 -0.70
CA LEU A 64 11.95 -0.75 -0.76
C LEU A 64 11.36 -0.21 0.55
N ASN A 65 11.76 1.01 0.92
CA ASN A 65 11.16 1.74 2.03
C ASN A 65 9.81 2.39 1.61
N GLY A 66 9.03 2.90 2.57
CA GLY A 66 7.71 3.46 2.29
C GLY A 66 7.70 4.63 1.29
N ALA A 67 8.76 5.46 1.29
CA ALA A 67 8.87 6.57 0.35
C ALA A 67 9.22 6.09 -1.07
N GLU A 68 10.13 5.13 -1.19
CA GLU A 68 10.49 4.48 -2.45
C GLU A 68 9.30 3.75 -3.07
N TRP A 69 8.48 3.08 -2.26
CA TRP A 69 7.22 2.49 -2.72
C TRP A 69 6.27 3.54 -3.29
N GLY A 70 6.09 4.67 -2.60
CA GLY A 70 5.28 5.78 -3.09
C GLY A 70 5.77 6.33 -4.44
N GLN A 71 7.08 6.46 -4.61
CA GLN A 71 7.70 6.90 -5.87
C GLN A 71 7.58 5.87 -7.00
N LEU A 72 7.69 4.57 -6.70
CA LEU A 72 7.51 3.50 -7.68
C LEU A 72 6.07 3.43 -8.18
N LEU A 73 5.09 3.43 -7.27
CA LEU A 73 3.66 3.47 -7.60
C LEU A 73 3.33 4.72 -8.41
N ARG A 74 3.89 5.86 -7.96
CA ARG A 74 4.22 7.07 -8.73
C ARG A 74 4.34 6.86 -10.25
N THR A 75 5.44 6.20 -10.56
CA THR A 75 5.91 5.93 -11.92
C THR A 75 4.93 5.06 -12.69
N LEU A 76 4.37 4.04 -12.03
CA LEU A 76 3.43 3.11 -12.66
C LEU A 76 2.10 3.78 -13.00
N GLU A 77 1.60 4.68 -12.14
CA GLU A 77 0.41 5.48 -12.42
C GLU A 77 0.59 6.36 -13.66
N HIS A 78 1.73 7.06 -13.78
CA HIS A 78 2.05 7.89 -14.96
C HIS A 78 2.08 7.06 -16.24
N LYS A 79 2.60 5.83 -16.17
CA LYS A 79 2.64 4.92 -17.33
C LYS A 79 1.28 4.32 -17.65
N ARG A 80 0.45 4.03 -16.64
CA ARG A 80 -0.89 3.47 -16.84
C ARG A 80 -1.88 4.49 -17.42
N ALA A 81 -1.70 5.77 -17.14
CA ALA A 81 -2.51 6.86 -17.70
C ALA A 81 -2.28 7.11 -19.20
N TYR A 82 -1.27 6.46 -19.80
CA TYR A 82 -0.88 6.62 -21.20
C TYR A 82 -1.15 5.36 -22.04
N ILE A 83 -1.89 4.38 -21.50
CA ILE A 83 -2.36 3.19 -22.20
C ILE A 83 -3.72 3.48 -22.83
#